data_AF-A0A1V5XSB5-F1
#
_entry.id   AF-A0A1V5XSB5-F1
#
_cell.length_a   1.000
_cell.length_b   1.000
_cell.length_c   1.000
_cell.angle_alpha   90.00
_cell.angle_beta   90.00
_cell.angle_gamma   90.00
#
_symmetry.space_group_name_H-M   'P 1'
#
loop_
_entity.id
_entity.type
_entity.pdbx_description
1 polymer ?
#
loop_
_entity_poly.entity_id
_entity_poly.type
_entity_poly.pdbx_seq_one_letter_code
_entity_poly.pdbx_strand_id
1 'polypeptide(L)'
;MVRLPRHKQILRGFLARSAVRSGDLQAAETWLAPCDPRSDDLETDTAYRMSRALIDTAKQNWNAVLRVLGTNDSDIPIMDSFDTLAAVLRANALQRTGQEQEATALLRKALSTLGAVARPVLNRLLQTYAPLGLCAQSYPSAVQQRSQAAAENANAIDVKKFLFFLVSALGCGGTGVFVFVMSIVGIIEPGGMVAGVVFVIVGLIHLAIMYHDLNRRMKDKYIWLHGIQATERVVEIKNRRGPINNVVTMMFEAMVQVEGQSDYKASLSMTLNEKKPP
;
A
#
# COMPACT_ATOMS: atom_id res chain seq x y z
N MET A 1 18.07 -33.60 -9.54
CA MET A 1 19.48 -33.75 -10.00
C MET A 1 19.95 -32.43 -10.59
N VAL A 2 20.91 -31.74 -9.95
CA VAL A 2 21.40 -30.42 -10.39
C VAL A 2 22.53 -30.61 -11.42
N ARG A 3 22.19 -30.68 -12.71
CA ARG A 3 23.16 -31.01 -13.78
C ARG A 3 23.78 -29.79 -14.46
N LEU A 4 23.03 -28.70 -14.61
CA LEU A 4 23.48 -27.50 -15.33
C LEU A 4 24.27 -26.55 -14.42
N PRO A 5 25.34 -25.89 -14.92
CA PRO A 5 26.10 -24.89 -14.15
C PRO A 5 25.23 -23.80 -13.51
N ARG A 6 24.25 -23.26 -14.25
CA ARG A 6 23.29 -22.26 -13.75
C ARG A 6 22.53 -22.71 -12.49
N HIS A 7 22.04 -23.95 -12.46
CA HIS A 7 21.33 -24.47 -11.30
C HIS A 7 22.25 -24.62 -10.08
N LYS A 8 23.54 -24.94 -10.30
CA LYS A 8 24.53 -25.00 -9.21
C LYS A 8 24.79 -23.61 -8.64
N GLN A 9 24.89 -22.58 -9.48
CA GLN A 9 25.07 -21.20 -9.04
C GLN A 9 23.86 -20.68 -8.26
N ILE A 10 22.63 -20.94 -8.72
CA ILE A 10 21.42 -20.57 -7.99
C ILE A 10 21.40 -21.22 -6.59
N LEU A 11 21.70 -22.51 -6.51
CA LEU A 11 21.75 -23.24 -5.24
C LEU A 11 22.85 -22.70 -4.32
N ARG A 12 24.05 -22.44 -4.85
CA ARG A 12 25.16 -21.82 -4.11
C ARG A 12 24.81 -20.42 -3.62
N GLY A 13 24.14 -19.62 -4.43
CA GLY A 13 23.62 -18.31 -4.05
C GLY A 13 22.65 -18.42 -2.87
N PHE A 14 21.71 -19.37 -2.91
CA PHE A 14 20.81 -19.65 -1.80
C PHE A 14 21.57 -20.06 -0.51
N LEU A 15 22.53 -20.98 -0.61
CA LEU A 15 23.35 -21.42 0.53
C LEU A 15 24.16 -20.26 1.11
N ALA A 16 24.75 -19.41 0.26
CA ALA A 16 25.50 -18.23 0.69
C ALA A 16 24.60 -17.25 1.48
N ARG A 17 23.39 -16.95 0.99
CA ARG A 17 22.44 -16.09 1.72
C ARG A 17 21.99 -16.72 3.03
N SER A 18 21.83 -18.04 3.07
CA SER A 18 21.48 -18.74 4.30
C SER A 18 22.62 -18.68 5.32
N ALA A 19 23.87 -18.84 4.89
CA ALA A 19 25.03 -18.70 5.76
C ALA A 19 25.17 -17.27 6.33
N VAL A 20 24.90 -16.23 5.52
CA VAL A 20 24.82 -14.84 6.02
C VAL A 20 23.78 -14.69 7.13
N ARG A 21 22.57 -15.28 6.96
CA ARG A 21 21.53 -15.23 8.02
C ARG A 21 21.97 -15.93 9.30
N SER A 22 22.78 -16.97 9.19
CA SER A 22 23.35 -17.69 10.33
C SER A 22 24.59 -17.01 10.93
N GLY A 23 25.06 -15.89 10.35
CA GLY A 23 26.27 -15.19 10.79
C GLY A 23 27.60 -15.81 10.32
N ASP A 24 27.56 -16.88 9.52
CA ASP A 24 28.76 -17.56 9.02
C ASP A 24 29.22 -16.94 7.69
N LEU A 25 29.97 -15.84 7.79
CA LEU A 25 30.47 -15.10 6.63
C LEU A 25 31.53 -15.89 5.84
N GLN A 26 32.28 -16.77 6.51
CA GLN A 26 33.30 -17.58 5.85
C GLN A 26 32.66 -18.65 4.96
N ALA A 27 31.64 -19.35 5.47
CA ALA A 27 30.87 -20.28 4.66
C ALA A 27 30.14 -19.56 3.52
N ALA A 28 29.59 -18.36 3.77
CA ALA A 28 28.92 -17.59 2.73
C ALA A 28 29.86 -17.26 1.54
N GLU A 29 31.08 -16.80 1.82
CA GLU A 29 32.10 -16.56 0.80
C GLU A 29 32.51 -17.86 0.09
N THR A 30 32.66 -18.96 0.83
CA THR A 30 33.03 -20.27 0.27
C THR A 30 31.97 -20.78 -0.72
N TRP A 31 30.69 -20.63 -0.38
CA TRP A 31 29.59 -21.00 -1.27
C TRP A 31 29.55 -20.15 -2.54
N LEU A 32 29.84 -18.85 -2.44
CA LEU A 32 29.74 -17.90 -3.54
C LEU A 32 30.99 -17.88 -4.45
N ALA A 33 32.18 -18.21 -3.92
CA ALA A 33 33.46 -18.16 -4.63
C ALA A 33 33.48 -18.82 -6.02
N PRO A 34 32.87 -20.01 -6.25
CA PRO A 34 32.90 -20.67 -7.55
C PRO A 34 31.75 -20.25 -8.49
N CYS A 35 30.99 -19.20 -8.16
CA CYS A 35 29.93 -18.66 -9.02
C CYS A 35 30.51 -17.61 -9.99
N ASP A 36 29.93 -17.51 -11.18
CA ASP A 36 30.28 -16.50 -12.17
C ASP A 36 29.70 -15.12 -11.78
N PRO A 37 30.53 -14.08 -11.59
CA PRO A 37 30.07 -12.73 -11.27
C PRO A 37 29.44 -11.96 -12.44
N ARG A 38 29.51 -12.49 -13.68
CA ARG A 38 29.03 -11.82 -14.90
C ARG A 38 28.26 -12.78 -15.81
N SER A 39 27.32 -13.52 -15.21
CA SER A 39 26.46 -14.42 -15.98
C SER A 39 25.59 -13.64 -16.98
N ASP A 40 25.40 -14.22 -18.16
CA ASP A 40 24.50 -13.73 -19.21
C ASP A 40 23.02 -14.07 -18.94
N ASP A 41 22.77 -15.01 -18.03
CA ASP A 41 21.44 -15.42 -17.58
C ASP A 41 20.98 -14.57 -16.38
N LEU A 42 19.86 -13.87 -16.54
CA LEU A 42 19.34 -12.92 -15.55
C LEU A 42 19.09 -13.55 -14.18
N GLU A 43 18.59 -14.79 -14.13
CA GLU A 43 18.33 -15.50 -12.87
C GLU A 43 19.64 -15.80 -12.13
N THR A 44 20.63 -16.30 -12.87
CA THR A 44 21.96 -16.67 -12.35
C THR A 44 22.78 -15.44 -11.92
N ASP A 45 22.72 -14.35 -12.68
CA ASP A 45 23.33 -13.05 -12.34
C ASP A 45 22.66 -12.42 -11.11
N THR A 46 21.32 -12.39 -11.08
CA THR A 46 20.56 -11.92 -9.91
C THR A 46 20.94 -12.72 -8.66
N ALA A 47 20.99 -14.05 -8.76
CA ALA A 47 21.35 -14.91 -7.63
C ALA A 47 22.74 -14.59 -7.07
N TYR A 48 23.72 -14.31 -7.95
CA TYR A 48 25.06 -13.89 -7.53
C TYR A 48 25.03 -12.52 -6.85
N ARG A 49 24.46 -11.51 -7.51
CA ARG A 49 24.42 -10.12 -7.03
C ARG A 49 23.76 -10.01 -5.68
N MET A 50 22.62 -10.67 -5.49
CA MET A 50 21.90 -10.66 -4.22
C MET A 50 22.69 -11.33 -3.09
N SER A 51 23.40 -12.42 -3.39
CA SER A 51 24.27 -13.08 -2.41
C SER A 51 25.48 -12.22 -2.07
N ARG A 52 26.15 -11.65 -3.07
CA ARG A 52 27.29 -10.75 -2.88
C ARG A 52 26.91 -9.52 -2.07
N ALA A 53 25.81 -8.86 -2.42
CA ALA A 53 25.29 -7.70 -1.71
C ALA A 53 24.96 -7.99 -0.24
N LEU A 54 24.40 -9.16 0.07
CA LEU A 54 24.16 -9.57 1.45
C LEU A 54 25.45 -9.81 2.23
N ILE A 55 26.45 -10.45 1.63
CA ILE A 55 27.75 -10.65 2.29
C ILE A 55 28.44 -9.30 2.52
N ASP A 56 28.43 -8.40 1.53
CA ASP A 56 29.00 -7.05 1.67
C ASP A 56 28.26 -6.21 2.70
N THR A 57 26.94 -6.35 2.79
CA THR A 57 26.13 -5.73 3.84
C THR A 57 26.55 -6.22 5.22
N ALA A 58 26.73 -7.52 5.39
CA ALA A 58 27.18 -8.10 6.66
C ALA A 58 28.62 -7.71 7.03
N LYS A 59 29.47 -7.48 6.02
CA LYS A 59 30.83 -6.93 6.17
C LYS A 59 30.87 -5.40 6.32
N GLN A 60 29.72 -4.74 6.30
CA GLN A 60 29.60 -3.27 6.33
C GLN A 60 30.30 -2.54 5.18
N ASN A 61 30.44 -3.20 4.03
CA ASN A 61 31.03 -2.63 2.82
C ASN A 61 29.96 -2.05 1.89
N TRP A 62 29.42 -0.90 2.28
CA TRP A 62 28.27 -0.26 1.61
C TRP A 62 28.55 0.12 0.15
N ASN A 63 29.75 0.60 -0.14
CA ASN A 63 30.16 0.94 -1.51
C ASN A 63 30.22 -0.30 -2.42
N ALA A 64 30.58 -1.47 -1.89
CA ALA A 64 30.53 -2.71 -2.65
C ALA A 64 29.09 -3.15 -2.94
N VAL A 65 28.17 -2.97 -1.98
CA VAL A 65 26.73 -3.22 -2.20
C VAL A 65 26.21 -2.37 -3.37
N LEU A 66 26.49 -1.07 -3.37
CA LEU A 66 26.05 -0.16 -4.44
C LEU A 66 26.74 -0.45 -5.78
N ARG A 67 27.98 -0.93 -5.78
CA ARG A 67 28.65 -1.37 -7.02
C ARG A 67 27.98 -2.59 -7.66
N VAL A 68 27.47 -3.50 -6.83
CA VAL A 68 26.88 -4.76 -7.28
C VAL A 68 25.41 -4.62 -7.65
N LEU A 69 24.67 -3.73 -6.97
CA LEU A 69 23.24 -3.51 -7.18
C LEU A 69 22.90 -2.22 -7.94
N GLY A 70 23.83 -1.28 -8.09
CA GLY A 70 23.51 0.07 -8.56
C GLY A 70 22.91 0.93 -7.46
N THR A 71 22.75 2.23 -7.71
CA THR A 71 22.08 3.16 -6.79
C THR A 71 20.57 3.17 -7.04
N ASN A 72 20.15 2.95 -8.28
CA ASN A 72 18.75 2.93 -8.71
C ASN A 72 18.31 1.52 -9.14
N ASP A 73 17.00 1.36 -9.32
CA ASP A 73 16.37 0.12 -9.80
C ASP A 73 16.65 -0.17 -11.27
N SER A 74 16.93 0.86 -12.08
CA SER A 74 17.22 0.73 -13.51
C SER A 74 18.69 0.56 -13.86
N ASP A 75 19.61 0.73 -12.91
CA ASP A 75 21.05 0.66 -13.17
C ASP A 75 21.50 -0.76 -13.51
N ILE A 76 20.90 -1.75 -12.85
CA ILE A 76 21.30 -3.15 -12.95
C ILE A 76 20.03 -4.01 -13.02
N PRO A 77 19.83 -4.79 -14.09
CA PRO A 77 18.71 -5.72 -14.20
C PRO A 77 18.72 -6.72 -13.04
N ILE A 78 17.59 -6.81 -12.35
CA ILE A 78 17.33 -7.78 -11.27
C ILE A 78 16.02 -8.46 -11.59
N MET A 79 15.92 -9.77 -11.35
CA MET A 79 14.67 -10.50 -11.48
C MET A 79 13.63 -9.99 -10.47
N ASP A 80 12.41 -9.72 -10.93
CA ASP A 80 11.31 -9.09 -10.14
C ASP A 80 11.12 -9.69 -8.75
N SER A 81 11.27 -11.01 -8.60
CA SER A 81 11.14 -11.70 -7.29
C SER A 81 12.14 -11.22 -6.24
N PHE A 82 13.24 -10.58 -6.65
CA PHE A 82 14.28 -10.03 -5.79
C PHE A 82 14.21 -8.50 -5.64
N ASP A 83 13.32 -7.80 -6.35
CA ASP A 83 13.25 -6.34 -6.34
C ASP A 83 13.13 -5.76 -4.93
N THR A 84 12.29 -6.38 -4.09
CA THR A 84 12.07 -5.91 -2.72
C THR A 84 13.32 -6.06 -1.86
N LEU A 85 14.04 -7.18 -1.99
CA LEU A 85 15.29 -7.39 -1.25
C LEU A 85 16.40 -6.48 -1.78
N ALA A 86 16.52 -6.33 -3.11
CA ALA A 86 17.48 -5.43 -3.74
C ALA A 86 17.23 -3.99 -3.30
N ALA A 87 15.97 -3.55 -3.26
CA ALA A 87 15.57 -2.25 -2.78
C ALA A 87 16.00 -2.01 -1.33
N VAL A 88 15.74 -2.96 -0.42
CA VAL A 88 16.14 -2.83 0.98
C VAL A 88 17.67 -2.76 1.13
N LEU A 89 18.42 -3.60 0.42
CA LEU A 89 19.88 -3.60 0.51
C LEU A 89 20.50 -2.31 -0.08
N ARG A 90 19.98 -1.82 -1.22
CA ARG A 90 20.37 -0.53 -1.81
C ARG A 90 20.08 0.62 -0.85
N ALA A 91 18.84 0.71 -0.34
CA ALA A 91 18.45 1.75 0.61
C ALA A 91 19.30 1.71 1.89
N ASN A 92 19.58 0.51 2.42
CA ASN A 92 20.46 0.38 3.58
C ASN A 92 21.87 0.90 3.29
N ALA A 93 22.45 0.56 2.13
CA ALA A 93 23.76 1.05 1.74
C ALA A 93 23.77 2.59 1.58
N LEU A 94 22.76 3.16 0.90
CA LEU A 94 22.59 4.61 0.75
C LEU A 94 22.49 5.33 2.10
N GLN A 95 21.65 4.83 3.01
CA GLN A 95 21.53 5.34 4.39
C GLN A 95 22.91 5.35 5.08
N ARG A 96 23.65 4.23 5.00
CA ARG A 96 24.97 4.11 5.66
C ARG A 96 26.06 4.97 5.03
N THR A 97 25.88 5.40 3.79
CA THR A 97 26.75 6.38 3.11
C THR A 97 26.28 7.83 3.25
N GLY A 98 25.26 8.11 4.07
CA GLY A 98 24.76 9.46 4.34
C GLY A 98 23.70 9.97 3.35
N GLN A 99 23.25 9.15 2.40
CA GLN A 99 22.23 9.49 1.40
C GLN A 99 20.83 9.09 1.89
N GLU A 100 20.46 9.59 3.07
CA GLU A 100 19.24 9.20 3.79
C GLU A 100 17.95 9.50 3.00
N GLN A 101 17.93 10.61 2.28
CA GLN A 101 16.76 11.01 1.48
C GLN A 101 16.52 10.05 0.31
N GLU A 102 17.59 9.61 -0.37
CA GLU A 102 17.51 8.66 -1.47
C GLU A 102 17.10 7.27 -0.97
N ALA A 103 17.67 6.82 0.16
CA ALA A 103 17.27 5.60 0.83
C ALA A 103 15.78 5.58 1.17
N THR A 104 15.28 6.67 1.75
CA THR A 104 13.86 6.85 2.10
C THR A 104 12.98 6.84 0.85
N ALA A 105 13.37 7.55 -0.21
CA ALA A 105 12.64 7.61 -1.46
C ALA A 105 12.52 6.22 -2.11
N LEU A 106 13.59 5.43 -2.09
CA LEU A 106 13.63 4.09 -2.64
C LEU A 106 12.69 3.13 -1.87
N LEU A 107 12.74 3.15 -0.53
CA LEU A 107 11.81 2.36 0.30
C LEU A 107 10.35 2.80 0.12
N ARG A 108 10.09 4.10 -0.05
CA ARG A 108 8.74 4.62 -0.33
C ARG A 108 8.22 4.13 -1.68
N LYS A 109 9.08 4.08 -2.70
CA LYS A 109 8.74 3.49 -4.01
C LYS A 109 8.39 2.01 -3.86
N ALA A 110 9.22 1.23 -3.17
CA ALA A 110 8.94 -0.19 -2.89
C ALA A 110 7.62 -0.39 -2.12
N LEU A 111 7.36 0.46 -1.13
CA LEU A 111 6.10 0.46 -0.38
C LEU A 111 4.89 0.73 -1.29
N SER A 112 5.04 1.61 -2.28
CA SER A 112 3.97 1.99 -3.20
C SER A 112 3.69 0.90 -4.23
N THR A 113 4.73 0.29 -4.81
CA THR A 113 4.61 -0.77 -5.83
C THR A 113 3.85 -2.00 -5.31
N LEU A 114 4.13 -2.43 -4.08
CA LEU A 114 3.48 -3.59 -3.46
C LEU A 114 2.10 -3.25 -2.84
N GLY A 115 1.69 -1.98 -2.80
CA GLY A 115 0.39 -1.59 -2.26
C GLY A 115 0.19 -2.00 -0.80
N ALA A 116 -0.96 -2.61 -0.49
CA ALA A 116 -1.34 -2.97 0.88
C ALA A 116 -0.43 -4.04 1.51
N VAL A 117 0.13 -4.96 0.71
CA VAL A 117 0.98 -6.06 1.22
C VAL A 117 2.43 -5.63 1.49
N ALA A 118 2.80 -4.42 1.08
CA ALA A 118 4.19 -3.96 1.11
C ALA A 118 4.81 -3.97 2.51
N ARG A 119 4.08 -3.44 3.50
CA ARG A 119 4.58 -3.29 4.88
C ARG A 119 4.78 -4.66 5.55
N PRO A 120 3.82 -5.61 5.51
CA PRO A 120 4.06 -6.97 6.00
C PRO A 120 5.26 -7.67 5.34
N VAL A 121 5.40 -7.55 4.01
CA VAL A 121 6.52 -8.16 3.26
C VAL A 121 7.86 -7.56 3.69
N LEU A 122 7.97 -6.23 3.76
CA LEU A 122 9.18 -5.54 4.20
C LEU A 122 9.49 -5.84 5.66
N ASN A 123 8.51 -5.83 6.56
CA ASN A 123 8.70 -6.20 7.97
C ASN A 123 9.24 -7.63 8.11
N ARG A 124 8.68 -8.61 7.39
CA ARG A 124 9.16 -10.00 7.41
C ARG A 124 10.60 -10.09 6.89
N LEU A 125 10.94 -9.32 5.86
CA LEU A 125 12.28 -9.27 5.33
C LEU A 125 13.26 -8.67 6.35
N LEU A 126 12.93 -7.53 6.96
CA LEU A 126 13.73 -6.89 7.99
C LEU A 126 13.92 -7.81 9.21
N GLN A 127 12.89 -8.55 9.61
CA GLN A 127 12.97 -9.57 10.67
C GLN A 127 13.89 -10.74 10.28
N THR A 128 13.78 -11.23 9.05
CA THR A 128 14.62 -12.33 8.52
C THR A 128 16.12 -11.97 8.55
N TYR A 129 16.43 -10.68 8.41
CA TYR A 129 17.79 -10.15 8.41
C TYR A 129 18.04 -9.19 9.59
N ALA A 130 17.33 -9.36 10.71
CA ALA A 130 17.41 -8.45 11.85
C ALA A 130 18.85 -8.20 12.37
N PRO A 131 19.75 -9.20 12.43
CA PRO A 131 21.14 -8.98 12.86
C PRO A 131 21.93 -7.98 12.00
N LEU A 132 21.50 -7.73 10.75
CA LEU A 132 22.16 -6.79 9.85
C LEU A 132 21.75 -5.34 10.06
N GLY A 133 20.74 -5.07 10.91
CA GLY A 133 20.29 -3.71 11.22
C GLY A 133 19.88 -2.89 10.00
N LEU A 134 19.16 -3.53 9.07
CA LEU A 134 18.79 -2.95 7.77
C LEU A 134 17.83 -1.76 7.93
N CYS A 135 18.15 -0.63 7.27
CA CYS A 135 17.28 0.53 7.10
C CYS A 135 16.68 1.10 8.40
N ALA A 136 17.44 1.08 9.50
CA ALA A 136 16.92 1.45 10.82
C ALA A 136 16.33 2.87 10.91
N GLN A 137 16.75 3.79 10.04
CA GLN A 137 16.30 5.19 10.03
C GLN A 137 15.36 5.44 8.83
N SER A 138 15.76 5.00 7.64
CA SER A 138 15.01 5.27 6.42
C SER A 138 13.69 4.53 6.34
N TYR A 139 13.58 3.33 6.93
CA TYR A 139 12.33 2.56 6.86
C TYR A 139 11.17 3.19 7.65
N PRO A 140 11.32 3.54 8.95
CA PRO A 140 10.30 4.28 9.67
C PRO A 140 9.92 5.60 8.97
N SER A 141 10.91 6.34 8.46
CA SER A 141 10.70 7.58 7.71
C SER A 141 9.87 7.34 6.44
N ALA A 142 10.19 6.31 5.64
CA ALA A 142 9.47 5.98 4.42
C ALA A 142 8.03 5.55 4.70
N VAL A 143 7.80 4.79 5.78
CA VAL A 143 6.45 4.41 6.22
C VAL A 143 5.66 5.65 6.63
N GLN A 144 6.24 6.54 7.44
CA GLN A 144 5.60 7.77 7.87
C GLN A 144 5.23 8.68 6.68
N GLN A 145 6.17 8.91 5.76
CA GLN A 145 5.93 9.72 4.56
C GLN A 145 4.84 9.14 3.68
N ARG A 146 4.80 7.81 3.53
CA ARG A 146 3.72 7.14 2.79
C ARG A 146 2.37 7.32 3.49
N SER A 147 2.32 7.15 4.80
CA SER A 147 1.09 7.35 5.57
C SER A 147 0.60 8.80 5.48
N GLN A 148 1.51 9.78 5.53
CA GLN A 148 1.18 11.20 5.33
C GLN A 148 0.62 11.46 3.93
N ALA A 149 1.31 10.99 2.88
CA ALA A 149 0.84 11.15 1.51
C ALA A 149 -0.52 10.47 1.27
N ALA A 150 -0.75 9.28 1.86
CA ALA A 150 -2.03 8.60 1.80
C ALA A 150 -3.13 9.36 2.56
N ALA A 151 -2.81 9.96 3.71
CA ALA A 151 -3.73 10.78 4.49
C ALA A 151 -4.10 12.09 3.76
N GLU A 152 -3.14 12.72 3.09
CA GLU A 152 -3.38 13.90 2.25
C GLU A 152 -4.29 13.55 1.07
N ASN A 153 -4.02 12.44 0.38
CA ASN A 153 -4.86 11.95 -0.71
C ASN A 153 -6.27 11.56 -0.24
N ALA A 154 -6.41 10.95 0.94
CA ALA A 154 -7.71 10.62 1.53
C ALA A 154 -8.53 11.89 1.87
N ASN A 155 -7.85 12.99 2.21
CA ASN A 155 -8.47 14.27 2.52
C ASN A 155 -8.66 15.18 1.29
N ALA A 156 -8.20 14.77 0.09
CA ALA A 156 -8.30 15.57 -1.11
C ALA A 156 -9.78 15.73 -1.52
N ILE A 157 -10.34 16.91 -1.27
CA ILE A 157 -11.73 17.23 -1.64
C ILE A 157 -11.82 17.22 -3.16
N ASP A 158 -12.75 16.42 -3.69
CA ASP A 158 -13.15 16.55 -5.09
C ASP A 158 -13.94 17.86 -5.21
N VAL A 159 -13.23 18.94 -5.51
CA VAL A 159 -13.76 20.30 -5.53
C VAL A 159 -15.00 20.40 -6.42
N LYS A 160 -15.05 19.63 -7.52
CA LYS A 160 -16.22 19.61 -8.42
C LYS A 160 -17.43 18.98 -7.76
N LYS A 161 -17.27 17.82 -7.11
CA LYS A 161 -18.37 17.19 -6.36
C LYS A 161 -18.80 18.06 -5.19
N PHE A 162 -17.85 18.58 -4.41
CA PHE A 162 -18.14 19.44 -3.27
C PHE A 162 -18.92 20.68 -3.69
N LEU A 163 -18.46 21.39 -4.72
CA LEU A 163 -19.13 22.58 -5.24
C LEU A 163 -20.51 22.23 -5.81
N PHE A 164 -20.65 21.10 -6.51
CA PHE A 164 -21.95 20.64 -6.99
C PHE A 164 -22.95 20.43 -5.85
N PHE A 165 -22.57 19.69 -4.80
CA PHE A 165 -23.45 19.46 -3.65
C PHE A 165 -23.75 20.75 -2.89
N LEU A 166 -22.77 21.64 -2.73
CA LEU A 166 -22.96 22.92 -2.04
C LEU A 166 -23.89 23.85 -2.82
N VAL A 167 -23.65 24.04 -4.12
CA VAL A 167 -24.49 24.88 -5.00
C VAL A 167 -25.89 24.30 -5.13
N SER A 168 -26.02 22.96 -5.26
CA SER A 168 -27.33 22.30 -5.28
C SER A 168 -28.07 22.48 -3.95
N ALA A 169 -27.39 22.32 -2.81
CA ALA A 169 -27.99 22.50 -1.49
C ALA A 169 -28.47 23.93 -1.25
N LEU A 170 -27.64 24.93 -1.58
CA LEU A 170 -27.99 26.36 -1.46
C LEU A 170 -29.05 26.76 -2.48
N GLY A 171 -28.95 26.27 -3.72
CA GLY A 171 -29.90 26.54 -4.79
C GLY A 171 -31.29 26.00 -4.47
N CYS A 172 -31.40 24.70 -4.19
CA CYS A 172 -32.68 24.06 -3.83
C CYS A 172 -33.20 24.59 -2.49
N GLY A 173 -32.35 24.67 -1.46
CA GLY A 173 -32.76 25.16 -0.15
C GLY A 173 -33.24 26.61 -0.18
N GLY A 174 -32.46 27.50 -0.81
CA GLY A 174 -32.78 28.92 -0.91
C GLY A 174 -34.02 29.19 -1.76
N THR A 175 -34.14 28.55 -2.94
CA THR A 175 -35.34 28.66 -3.77
C THR A 175 -36.56 28.09 -3.06
N GLY A 176 -36.43 26.97 -2.34
CA GLY A 176 -37.50 26.37 -1.57
C GLY A 176 -38.05 27.30 -0.49
N VAL A 177 -37.16 27.90 0.32
CA VAL A 177 -37.55 28.89 1.35
C VAL A 177 -38.23 30.09 0.72
N PHE A 178 -37.68 30.62 -0.38
CA PHE A 178 -38.26 31.76 -1.08
C PHE A 178 -39.67 31.47 -1.61
N VAL A 179 -39.86 30.36 -2.33
CA VAL A 179 -41.18 29.95 -2.86
C VAL A 179 -42.18 29.73 -1.73
N PHE A 180 -41.75 29.13 -0.63
CA PHE A 180 -42.60 28.92 0.55
C PHE A 180 -43.08 30.25 1.15
N VAL A 181 -42.17 31.21 1.38
CA VAL A 181 -42.50 32.53 1.94
C VAL A 181 -43.41 33.34 1.00
N MET A 182 -43.10 33.36 -0.30
CA MET A 182 -43.93 34.09 -1.28
C MET A 182 -45.34 33.52 -1.40
N SER A 183 -45.51 32.21 -1.18
CA SER A 183 -46.83 31.57 -1.11
C SER A 183 -47.60 31.97 0.15
N ILE A 184 -46.93 32.09 1.30
CA ILE A 184 -47.54 32.56 2.56
C ILE A 184 -48.06 34.00 2.44
N VAL A 185 -47.30 34.86 1.76
CA VAL A 185 -47.68 36.28 1.54
C VAL A 185 -48.74 36.44 0.44
N GLY A 186 -49.15 35.35 -0.22
CA GLY A 186 -50.18 35.36 -1.26
C GLY A 186 -49.72 35.90 -2.61
N ILE A 187 -48.40 35.94 -2.86
CA ILE A 187 -47.83 36.39 -4.13
C ILE A 187 -47.84 35.25 -5.17
N ILE A 188 -47.74 34.00 -4.72
CA ILE A 188 -47.75 32.78 -5.54
C ILE A 188 -48.95 31.91 -5.15
N GLU A 189 -49.43 31.07 -6.08
CA GLU A 189 -50.52 30.12 -5.83
C GLU A 189 -50.25 29.20 -4.61
N PRO A 190 -51.29 28.75 -3.89
CA PRO A 190 -51.15 27.93 -2.68
C PRO A 190 -50.31 26.65 -2.85
N GLY A 191 -50.26 26.10 -4.08
CA GLY A 191 -49.42 24.94 -4.41
C GLY A 191 -47.91 25.19 -4.22
N GLY A 192 -47.48 26.45 -4.22
CA GLY A 192 -46.09 26.85 -3.97
C GLY A 192 -45.58 26.47 -2.58
N MET A 193 -46.44 26.40 -1.56
CA MET A 193 -46.02 25.95 -0.22
C MET A 193 -45.46 24.52 -0.25
N VAL A 194 -46.15 23.61 -0.94
CA VAL A 194 -45.72 22.20 -1.05
C VAL A 194 -44.43 22.09 -1.84
N ALA A 195 -44.33 22.80 -2.98
CA ALA A 195 -43.11 22.84 -3.78
C ALA A 195 -41.92 23.39 -2.97
N GLY A 196 -42.13 24.48 -2.22
CA GLY A 196 -41.10 25.08 -1.37
C GLY A 196 -40.55 24.10 -0.33
N VAL A 197 -41.42 23.36 0.35
CA VAL A 197 -41.00 22.32 1.33
C VAL A 197 -40.18 21.21 0.66
N VAL A 198 -40.61 20.72 -0.52
CA VAL A 198 -39.86 19.68 -1.25
C VAL A 198 -38.45 20.15 -1.60
N PHE A 199 -38.30 21.37 -2.09
CA PHE A 199 -36.98 21.94 -2.42
C PHE A 199 -36.07 22.11 -1.20
N VAL A 200 -36.62 22.49 -0.04
CA VAL A 200 -35.88 22.52 1.23
C VAL A 200 -35.40 21.12 1.62
N ILE A 201 -36.26 20.10 1.54
CA ILE A 201 -35.89 18.72 1.85
C ILE A 201 -34.76 18.24 0.94
N VAL A 202 -34.84 18.49 -0.37
CA VAL A 202 -33.78 18.15 -1.31
C VAL A 202 -32.47 18.85 -0.96
N GLY A 203 -32.52 20.14 -0.61
CA GLY A 203 -31.33 20.88 -0.17
C GLY A 203 -30.68 20.28 1.09
N LEU A 204 -31.50 19.90 2.08
CA LEU A 204 -31.04 19.23 3.30
C LEU A 204 -30.43 17.85 3.03
N ILE A 205 -30.99 17.08 2.10
CA ILE A 205 -30.42 15.79 1.67
C ILE A 205 -29.02 15.98 1.08
N HIS A 206 -28.84 16.97 0.19
CA HIS A 206 -27.52 17.25 -0.40
C HIS A 206 -26.51 17.68 0.68
N LEU A 207 -26.93 18.50 1.65
CA LEU A 207 -26.08 18.91 2.77
C LEU A 207 -25.72 17.73 3.68
N ALA A 208 -26.65 16.81 3.94
CA ALA A 208 -26.41 15.59 4.70
C ALA A 208 -25.43 14.65 3.99
N ILE A 209 -25.55 14.47 2.68
CA ILE A 209 -24.61 13.70 1.86
C ILE A 209 -23.21 14.32 1.94
N MET A 210 -23.11 15.64 1.77
CA MET A 210 -21.84 16.37 1.89
C MET A 210 -21.21 16.20 3.27
N TYR A 211 -21.98 16.35 4.34
CA TYR A 211 -21.52 16.16 5.71
C TYR A 211 -21.05 14.73 5.97
N HIS A 212 -21.77 13.73 5.46
CA HIS A 212 -21.39 12.33 5.57
C HIS A 212 -20.06 12.03 4.85
N ASP A 213 -19.87 12.56 3.63
CA ASP A 213 -18.63 12.37 2.86
C ASP A 213 -17.43 13.03 3.56
N LEU A 214 -17.60 14.26 4.09
CA LEU A 214 -16.57 14.94 4.88
C LEU A 214 -16.19 14.14 6.13
N ASN A 215 -17.18 13.64 6.88
CA ASN A 215 -16.93 12.82 8.06
C ASN A 215 -16.22 11.50 7.70
N ARG A 216 -16.57 10.88 6.57
CA ARG A 216 -15.90 9.67 6.09
C ARG A 216 -14.43 9.96 5.76
N ARG A 217 -14.13 11.04 5.04
CA ARG A 217 -12.75 11.44 4.71
C ARG A 217 -11.91 11.76 5.94
N MET A 218 -12.50 12.43 6.92
CA MET A 218 -11.83 12.70 8.20
C MET A 218 -11.49 11.40 8.95
N LYS A 219 -12.40 10.43 8.93
CA LYS A 219 -12.13 9.08 9.47
C LYS A 219 -11.04 8.37 8.69
N ASP A 220 -11.08 8.39 7.36
CA ASP A 220 -10.06 7.76 6.52
C ASP A 220 -8.67 8.38 6.75
N LYS A 221 -8.59 9.71 6.81
CA LYS A 221 -7.36 10.45 7.17
C LYS A 221 -6.86 10.03 8.56
N TYR A 222 -7.77 9.95 9.53
CA TYR A 222 -7.44 9.53 10.89
C TYR A 222 -6.88 8.10 10.91
N ILE A 223 -7.47 7.17 10.15
CA ILE A 223 -6.99 5.78 10.03
C ILE A 223 -5.60 5.74 9.40
N TRP A 224 -5.30 6.56 8.39
CA TRP A 224 -3.95 6.59 7.80
C TRP A 224 -2.88 7.11 8.75
N LEU A 225 -3.21 8.09 9.60
CA LEU A 225 -2.26 8.72 10.52
C LEU A 225 -2.12 8.00 11.86
N HIS A 226 -3.23 7.47 12.39
CA HIS A 226 -3.33 6.93 13.75
C HIS A 226 -3.93 5.53 13.79
N GLY A 227 -4.27 4.95 12.64
CA GLY A 227 -4.91 3.65 12.57
C GLY A 227 -4.02 2.55 13.14
N ILE A 228 -4.66 1.67 13.91
CA ILE A 228 -3.99 0.51 14.49
C ILE A 228 -3.74 -0.50 13.37
N GLN A 229 -2.52 -1.03 13.33
CA GLN A 229 -2.19 -2.08 12.37
C GLN A 229 -2.87 -3.37 12.79
N ALA A 230 -3.57 -3.99 11.85
CA ALA A 230 -4.22 -5.26 12.06
C ALA A 230 -3.77 -6.27 11.02
N THR A 231 -3.59 -7.52 11.43
CA THR A 231 -3.39 -8.63 10.51
C THR A 231 -4.73 -9.29 10.28
N GLU A 232 -5.11 -9.42 9.02
CA GLU A 232 -6.35 -10.06 8.64
C GLU A 232 -6.07 -11.47 8.14
N ARG A 233 -6.80 -12.45 8.67
CA ARG A 233 -6.84 -13.81 8.12
C ARG A 233 -8.24 -14.10 7.64
N VAL A 234 -8.40 -14.29 6.34
CA VAL A 234 -9.67 -14.74 5.75
C VAL A 234 -10.01 -16.11 6.34
N VAL A 235 -11.15 -16.20 7.01
CA VAL A 235 -11.63 -17.43 7.64
C VAL A 235 -12.60 -18.14 6.73
N GLU A 236 -13.49 -17.38 6.09
CA GLU A 236 -14.56 -17.95 5.29
C GLU A 236 -14.90 -17.03 4.11
N ILE A 237 -15.20 -17.62 2.96
CA ILE A 237 -15.69 -16.91 1.78
C ILE A 237 -17.07 -17.47 1.48
N LYS A 238 -18.11 -16.68 1.74
CA LYS A 238 -19.49 -17.04 1.43
C LYS A 238 -19.91 -16.39 0.13
N ASN A 239 -20.38 -17.21 -0.80
CA ASN A 239 -21.03 -16.71 -2.00
C ASN A 239 -22.53 -16.55 -1.70
N ARG A 240 -23.04 -15.32 -1.76
CA ARG A 240 -24.45 -15.01 -1.55
C ARG A 240 -25.01 -14.44 -2.86
N ARG A 241 -25.98 -15.15 -3.44
CA ARG A 241 -26.79 -14.56 -4.52
C ARG A 241 -27.77 -13.57 -3.90
N GLY A 242 -27.67 -12.30 -4.31
CA GLY A 242 -28.60 -11.27 -3.88
C GLY A 242 -30.02 -11.55 -4.38
N PRO A 243 -31.07 -11.16 -3.62
CA PRO A 243 -32.45 -11.37 -4.04
C PRO A 243 -32.86 -10.49 -5.23
N ILE A 244 -32.08 -9.45 -5.55
CA ILE A 244 -32.37 -8.47 -6.59
C ILE A 244 -31.34 -8.64 -7.71
N ASN A 245 -31.81 -8.94 -8.93
CA ASN A 245 -31.01 -9.10 -10.16
C ASN A 245 -29.95 -10.21 -10.15
N ASN A 246 -30.05 -11.18 -9.23
CA ASN A 246 -29.18 -12.36 -9.18
C ASN A 246 -27.68 -12.01 -9.11
N VAL A 247 -27.34 -10.81 -8.63
CA VAL A 247 -25.97 -10.34 -8.56
C VAL A 247 -25.21 -11.16 -7.52
N VAL A 248 -24.05 -11.67 -7.92
CA VAL A 248 -23.18 -12.45 -7.05
C VAL A 248 -22.47 -11.50 -6.09
N THR A 249 -22.79 -11.61 -4.80
CA THR A 249 -22.09 -10.91 -3.72
C THR A 249 -21.20 -11.91 -3.00
N MET A 250 -19.89 -11.63 -2.98
CA MET A 250 -18.95 -12.38 -2.15
C MET A 250 -18.85 -11.71 -0.79
N MET A 251 -19.14 -12.46 0.28
CA MET A 251 -18.92 -12.03 1.65
C MET A 251 -17.67 -12.71 2.17
N PHE A 252 -16.66 -11.90 2.46
CA PHE A 252 -15.42 -12.34 3.08
C PHE A 252 -15.58 -12.14 4.59
N GLU A 253 -15.53 -13.24 5.34
CA GLU A 253 -15.39 -13.18 6.79
C GLU A 253 -13.91 -13.34 7.13
N ALA A 254 -13.41 -12.41 7.92
CA ALA A 254 -12.03 -12.41 8.33
C ALA A 254 -11.90 -12.25 9.83
N MET A 255 -10.89 -12.91 10.38
CA MET A 255 -10.43 -12.68 11.74
C MET A 255 -9.39 -11.58 11.69
N VAL A 256 -9.66 -10.51 12.41
CA VAL A 256 -8.77 -9.36 12.52
C VAL A 256 -8.02 -9.47 13.83
N GLN A 257 -6.70 -9.57 13.73
CA GLN A 257 -5.79 -9.62 14.88
C GLN A 257 -5.14 -8.25 15.04
N VAL A 258 -5.30 -7.67 16.21
CA VAL A 258 -4.72 -6.38 16.58
C VAL A 258 -3.79 -6.62 17.77
N GLU A 259 -2.57 -6.10 17.70
CA GLU A 259 -1.61 -6.24 18.78
C GLU A 259 -2.16 -5.66 20.09
N GLY A 260 -2.22 -6.49 21.13
CA GLY A 260 -2.73 -6.10 22.45
C GLY A 260 -4.26 -6.10 22.60
N GLN A 261 -5.02 -6.60 21.62
CA GLN A 261 -6.48 -6.72 21.71
C GLN A 261 -6.94 -8.14 21.40
N SER A 262 -8.15 -8.51 21.85
CA SER A 262 -8.77 -9.78 21.49
C SER A 262 -9.16 -9.77 20.01
N ASP A 263 -8.87 -10.88 19.33
CA ASP A 263 -9.27 -11.11 17.95
C ASP A 263 -10.77 -10.88 17.76
N TYR A 264 -11.15 -10.21 16.67
CA TYR A 264 -12.55 -9.98 16.34
C TYR A 264 -12.84 -10.31 14.88
N LYS A 265 -14.09 -10.69 14.61
CA LYS A 265 -14.55 -10.99 13.25
C LYS A 265 -14.96 -9.69 12.55
N ALA A 266 -14.44 -9.49 11.36
CA ALA A 266 -14.92 -8.49 10.42
C ALA A 266 -15.53 -9.18 9.20
N SER A 267 -16.48 -8.51 8.56
CA SER A 267 -17.04 -8.98 7.28
C SER A 267 -16.94 -7.89 6.24
N LEU A 268 -16.48 -8.26 5.05
CA LEU A 268 -16.43 -7.40 3.88
C LEU A 268 -17.34 -8.00 2.80
N SER A 269 -18.30 -7.20 2.35
CA SER A 269 -19.18 -7.57 1.24
C SER A 269 -18.69 -6.92 -0.04
N MET A 270 -18.37 -7.72 -1.05
CA MET A 270 -17.98 -7.25 -2.37
C MET A 270 -18.97 -7.74 -3.41
N THR A 271 -19.62 -6.80 -4.09
CA THR A 271 -20.46 -7.10 -5.24
C THR A 271 -19.57 -7.26 -6.46
N LEU A 272 -19.57 -8.46 -7.05
CA LEU A 272 -18.90 -8.68 -8.33
C LEU A 272 -19.80 -8.11 -9.43
N ASN A 273 -19.49 -6.90 -9.87
CA ASN A 273 -20.05 -6.42 -11.13
C ASN A 273 -19.45 -7.26 -12.25
N GLU A 274 -20.26 -8.13 -12.86
CA GLU A 274 -19.91 -8.71 -14.16
C GLU A 274 -19.61 -7.55 -15.10
N LYS A 275 -18.33 -7.38 -15.47
CA LYS A 275 -18.02 -6.64 -16.69
C LYS A 275 -18.73 -7.41 -17.80
N LYS A 276 -19.75 -6.81 -18.41
CA LYS A 276 -20.29 -7.32 -19.68
C LYS A 276 -19.09 -7.53 -20.61
N PRO A 277 -18.86 -8.73 -21.14
CA PRO A 277 -17.90 -8.89 -22.23
C PRO A 277 -18.32 -7.96 -23.38
N PRO A 278 -17.36 -7.39 -24.13
CA PRO A 278 -17.63 -6.50 -25.25
C PRO A 278 -18.50 -7.16 -26.32
#